data_AF-A0A7Y1TQB3-F1
#
_entry.id   AF-A0A7Y1TQB3-F1
#
_cell.length_a   1.000
_cell.length_b   1.000
_cell.length_c   1.000
_cell.angle_alpha   90.00
_cell.angle_beta   90.00
_cell.angle_gamma   90.00
#
_symmetry.space_group_name_H-M   'P 1'
#
loop_
_entity.id
_entity.type
_entity.pdbx_description
1 polymer ?
#
loop_
_entity_poly.entity_id
_entity_poly.type
_entity_poly.pdbx_seq_one_letter_code
_entity_poly.pdbx_strand_id
1 'polypeptide(L)'
;MIVTPLDSAVLNSKEQYVFYHKMIDFALKELIVSVQRNDICNQQEVLLFKQYCDLLLYSIEAMRIKYMYDDEENMKVDLTDSGFPNYLEFRYLFNDLELREDFLGKLTKVDVLKEEFLTTLLHKKQPIAKRKLFQAASIVYYSSAKKEYIFNRFVQGKIIEASKDAPGKYLVSWSFYEVTHNRP
;
A
#
# COMPACT_ATOMS: atom_id res chain seq x y z
N MET A 1 -14.78 -21.20 1.28
CA MET A 1 -14.68 -20.81 2.71
C MET A 1 -15.76 -19.74 2.95
N ILE A 2 -16.54 -19.83 4.02
CA ILE A 2 -17.57 -18.82 4.34
C ILE A 2 -16.83 -17.63 4.96
N VAL A 3 -16.95 -16.45 4.34
CA VAL A 3 -16.33 -15.21 4.82
C VAL A 3 -16.97 -14.83 6.16
N THR A 4 -16.18 -14.75 7.22
CA THR A 4 -16.64 -14.33 8.54
C THR A 4 -16.51 -12.81 8.72
N PRO A 5 -17.24 -12.19 9.65
CA PRO A 5 -17.09 -10.77 9.95
C PRO A 5 -15.67 -10.35 10.36
N LEU A 6 -14.86 -11.28 10.87
CA LEU A 6 -13.46 -11.06 11.26
C LEU A 6 -12.51 -11.05 10.05
N ASP A 7 -12.90 -11.69 8.95
CA ASP A 7 -12.15 -11.70 7.67
C ASP A 7 -12.32 -10.37 6.90
N SER A 8 -13.05 -9.42 7.48
CA SER A 8 -13.36 -8.10 6.90
C SER A 8 -13.38 -7.01 7.97
N ALA A 9 -12.44 -7.07 8.92
CA ALA A 9 -12.26 -5.98 9.86
C ALA A 9 -11.90 -4.69 9.12
N VAL A 10 -12.44 -3.57 9.58
CA VAL A 10 -12.22 -2.26 8.96
C VAL A 10 -11.36 -1.38 9.83
N LEU A 11 -10.42 -0.66 9.22
CA LEU A 11 -9.73 0.43 9.90
C LEU A 11 -10.63 1.67 9.84
N ASN A 12 -11.14 2.14 10.98
CA ASN A 12 -12.15 3.20 11.06
C ASN A 12 -11.66 4.48 11.76
N SER A 13 -10.39 4.53 12.17
CA SER A 13 -9.78 5.71 12.78
C SER A 13 -8.41 6.00 12.17
N LYS A 14 -8.03 7.29 12.18
CA LYS A 14 -6.71 7.72 11.72
C LYS A 14 -5.58 7.03 12.48
N GLU A 15 -5.74 6.87 13.79
CA GLU A 15 -4.80 6.23 14.68
C GLU A 15 -4.61 4.76 14.30
N GLN A 16 -5.69 4.06 13.91
CA GLN A 16 -5.62 2.69 13.42
C GLN A 16 -4.85 2.60 12.11
N TYR A 17 -5.09 3.48 11.13
CA TYR A 17 -4.33 3.52 9.88
C TYR A 17 -2.83 3.77 10.11
N VAL A 18 -2.49 4.73 10.99
CA VAL A 18 -1.10 5.04 11.35
C VAL A 18 -0.44 3.87 12.07
N PHE A 19 -1.15 3.26 13.04
CA PHE A 19 -0.65 2.12 13.80
C PHE A 19 -0.43 0.91 12.89
N TYR A 20 -1.43 0.55 12.09
CA TYR A 20 -1.39 -0.58 11.16
C TYR A 20 -0.21 -0.47 10.20
N HIS A 21 -0.05 0.67 9.54
CA HIS A 21 1.07 0.87 8.62
C HIS A 21 2.44 0.76 9.33
N LYS A 22 2.58 1.34 10.52
CA LYS A 22 3.83 1.22 11.31
C LYS A 22 4.12 -0.22 11.70
N MET A 23 3.09 -0.98 12.07
CA MET A 23 3.20 -2.39 12.42
C MET A 23 3.67 -3.22 11.23
N ILE A 24 3.07 -3.05 10.05
CA ILE A 24 3.47 -3.78 8.83
C ILE A 24 4.88 -3.40 8.39
N ASP A 25 5.21 -2.11 8.36
CA ASP A 25 6.56 -1.63 8.02
C ASP A 25 7.62 -2.25 8.95
N PHE A 26 7.36 -2.26 10.25
CA PHE A 26 8.23 -2.89 11.24
C PHE A 26 8.35 -4.41 11.01
N ALA A 27 7.22 -5.11 10.87
CA ALA A 27 7.20 -6.56 10.71
C ALA A 27 7.96 -7.02 9.45
N LEU A 28 7.77 -6.33 8.31
CA LEU A 28 8.48 -6.65 7.07
C LEU A 28 9.98 -6.37 7.19
N LYS A 29 10.38 -5.28 7.85
CA LYS A 29 11.80 -4.98 8.10
C LYS A 29 12.45 -6.04 8.99
N GLU A 30 11.82 -6.41 10.09
CA GLU A 30 12.32 -7.47 10.98
C GLU A 30 12.37 -8.82 10.27
N LEU A 31 11.40 -9.13 9.41
CA LEU A 31 11.43 -10.35 8.59
C LEU A 31 12.64 -10.36 7.65
N ILE A 32 12.91 -9.26 6.94
CA ILE A 32 14.08 -9.14 6.06
C ILE A 32 15.39 -9.30 6.86
N VAL A 33 15.51 -8.63 8.02
CA VAL A 33 16.67 -8.74 8.90
C VAL A 33 16.86 -10.16 9.40
N SER A 34 15.77 -10.84 9.78
CA SER A 34 15.81 -12.22 10.26
C SER A 34 16.22 -13.20 9.16
N VAL A 35 15.70 -13.04 7.94
CA VAL A 35 16.10 -13.86 6.77
C VAL A 35 17.59 -13.71 6.48
N GLN A 36 18.13 -12.49 6.57
CA GLN A 36 19.56 -12.22 6.42
C GLN A 36 20.38 -12.83 7.55
N ARG A 37 19.98 -12.60 8.81
CA ARG A 37 20.74 -13.04 9.99
C ARG A 37 20.81 -14.56 10.14
N ASN A 38 19.76 -15.26 9.72
CA ASN A 38 19.68 -16.72 9.77
C ASN A 38 20.17 -17.39 8.48
N ASP A 39 20.75 -16.63 7.54
CA ASP A 39 21.27 -17.12 6.26
C ASP A 39 20.26 -17.99 5.48
N ILE A 40 18.97 -17.66 5.56
CA ILE A 40 17.88 -18.44 4.91
C ILE A 40 17.96 -18.28 3.39
N CYS A 41 18.36 -17.10 2.94
CA CYS A 41 18.44 -16.72 1.53
C CYS A 41 19.85 -16.22 1.20
N ASN A 42 20.31 -16.47 -0.02
CA ASN A 42 21.54 -15.85 -0.52
C ASN A 42 21.34 -14.35 -0.79
N GLN A 43 22.43 -13.62 -1.05
CA GLN A 43 22.39 -12.16 -1.26
C GLN A 43 21.42 -11.72 -2.38
N GLN A 44 21.35 -12.49 -3.47
CA GLN A 44 20.49 -12.18 -4.61
C GLN A 44 19.01 -12.43 -4.28
N GLU A 45 18.70 -13.52 -3.58
CA GLU A 45 17.37 -13.85 -3.09
C GLU A 45 16.88 -12.82 -2.05
N VAL A 46 17.74 -12.40 -1.12
CA VAL A 46 17.44 -11.34 -0.15
C VAL A 46 17.06 -10.03 -0.86
N LEU A 47 17.79 -9.65 -1.91
CA LEU A 47 17.48 -8.46 -2.69
C LEU A 47 16.11 -8.55 -3.35
N LEU A 48 15.80 -9.69 -3.97
CA LEU A 48 14.50 -9.96 -4.60
C LEU A 48 13.37 -9.95 -3.57
N PHE A 49 13.57 -10.62 -2.43
CA PHE A 49 12.61 -10.65 -1.33
C PHE A 49 12.30 -9.24 -0.82
N LYS A 50 13.34 -8.44 -0.58
CA LYS A 50 13.19 -7.03 -0.19
C LYS A 50 12.38 -6.24 -1.22
N GLN A 51 12.63 -6.43 -2.52
CA GLN A 51 11.88 -5.73 -3.58
C GLN A 51 10.38 -6.04 -3.54
N TYR A 52 10.00 -7.29 -3.29
CA TYR A 52 8.58 -7.66 -3.15
C TYR A 52 7.96 -7.10 -1.87
N CYS A 53 8.69 -7.12 -0.74
CA CYS A 53 8.23 -6.47 0.50
C CYS A 53 8.05 -4.95 0.32
N ASP A 54 8.98 -4.28 -0.35
CA ASP A 54 8.88 -2.84 -0.64
C ASP A 54 7.68 -2.53 -1.54
N LEU A 55 7.41 -3.38 -2.56
CA LEU A 55 6.25 -3.24 -3.45
C LEU A 55 4.92 -3.44 -2.71
N LEU A 56 4.85 -4.44 -1.84
CA LEU A 56 3.70 -4.69 -0.99
C LEU A 56 3.45 -3.51 -0.05
N LEU A 57 4.50 -3.05 0.65
CA LEU A 57 4.41 -1.92 1.58
C LEU A 57 3.99 -0.63 0.86
N TYR A 58 4.52 -0.38 -0.33
CA TYR A 58 4.11 0.75 -1.17
C TYR A 58 2.60 0.73 -1.47
N SER A 59 2.07 -0.45 -1.80
CA SER A 59 0.64 -0.63 -2.08
C SER A 59 -0.23 -0.36 -0.86
N ILE A 60 0.20 -0.87 0.31
CA ILE A 60 -0.49 -0.63 1.59
C ILE A 60 -0.44 0.85 1.97
N GLU A 61 0.68 1.54 1.69
CA GLU A 61 0.80 2.97 1.93
C GLU A 61 -0.12 3.80 1.04
N ALA A 62 -0.26 3.42 -0.24
CA ALA A 62 -1.21 4.05 -1.14
C ALA A 62 -2.66 3.88 -0.65
N MET A 63 -3.03 2.70 -0.14
CA MET A 63 -4.33 2.47 0.51
C MET A 63 -4.50 3.35 1.75
N ARG A 64 -3.46 3.47 2.60
CA ARG A 64 -3.51 4.34 3.78
C ARG A 64 -3.84 5.78 3.39
N ILE A 65 -3.18 6.33 2.37
CA ILE A 65 -3.45 7.70 1.90
C ILE A 65 -4.88 7.82 1.37
N LYS A 66 -5.34 6.83 0.58
CA LYS A 66 -6.70 6.77 0.03
C LYS A 66 -7.77 6.79 1.13
N TYR A 67 -7.69 5.86 2.08
CA TYR A 67 -8.79 5.62 3.03
C TYR A 67 -8.72 6.45 4.33
N MET A 68 -7.54 6.96 4.75
CA MET A 68 -7.39 7.58 6.07
C MET A 68 -8.29 8.81 6.32
N TYR A 69 -8.69 9.52 5.25
CA TYR A 69 -9.58 10.67 5.33
C TYR A 69 -10.93 10.44 4.65
N ASP A 70 -11.17 9.23 4.14
CA ASP A 70 -12.44 8.86 3.56
C ASP A 70 -13.49 8.74 4.68
N ASP A 71 -14.71 9.19 4.37
CA ASP A 71 -15.86 9.18 5.28
C ASP A 71 -16.86 8.07 4.91
N GLU A 72 -16.75 7.51 3.70
CA GLU A 72 -17.70 6.56 3.12
C GLU A 72 -17.13 5.14 3.08
N GLU A 73 -15.86 5.00 2.72
CA GLU A 73 -15.18 3.71 2.59
C GLU A 73 -14.05 3.52 3.60
N ASN A 74 -13.83 2.26 4.00
CA ASN A 74 -12.73 1.89 4.89
C ASN A 74 -11.98 0.70 4.31
N MET A 75 -10.65 0.69 4.48
CA MET A 75 -9.81 -0.44 4.09
C MET A 75 -10.18 -1.68 4.92
N LYS A 76 -10.43 -2.79 4.23
CA LYS A 76 -10.67 -4.09 4.86
C LYS A 76 -9.37 -4.86 5.04
N VAL A 77 -9.10 -5.27 6.26
CA VAL A 77 -7.95 -6.08 6.65
C VAL A 77 -8.46 -7.43 7.17
N ASP A 78 -7.78 -8.49 6.79
CA ASP A 78 -8.00 -9.81 7.37
C ASP A 78 -7.19 -9.90 8.67
N LEU A 79 -7.88 -9.85 9.82
CA LEU A 79 -7.25 -9.97 11.13
C LEU A 79 -7.20 -11.42 11.63
N THR A 80 -7.86 -12.34 10.93
CA THR A 80 -8.01 -13.73 11.38
C THR A 80 -6.78 -14.56 11.00
N ASP A 81 -6.27 -14.37 9.79
CA ASP A 81 -5.24 -15.24 9.24
C ASP A 81 -3.98 -14.48 8.81
N SER A 82 -4.12 -13.54 7.87
CA SER A 82 -2.97 -12.92 7.20
C SER A 82 -2.43 -11.64 7.85
N GLY A 83 -3.28 -10.81 8.45
CA GLY A 83 -2.95 -9.46 8.89
C GLY A 83 -2.80 -8.44 7.74
N PHE A 84 -3.04 -8.84 6.49
CA PHE A 84 -2.87 -7.99 5.30
C PHE A 84 -4.22 -7.45 4.79
N PRO A 85 -4.23 -6.38 3.96
CA PRO A 85 -5.47 -5.94 3.33
C PRO A 85 -6.06 -7.05 2.47
N ASN A 86 -7.37 -7.07 2.31
CA ASN A 86 -7.99 -8.04 1.41
C ASN A 86 -7.49 -7.86 -0.03
N TYR A 87 -7.26 -8.93 -0.78
CA TYR A 87 -6.81 -8.84 -2.19
C TYR A 87 -7.70 -7.91 -3.04
N LEU A 88 -9.00 -7.85 -2.75
CA LEU A 88 -9.93 -6.95 -3.44
C LEU A 88 -9.53 -5.47 -3.29
N GLU A 89 -8.94 -5.07 -2.17
CA GLU A 89 -8.45 -3.70 -1.96
C GLU A 89 -7.32 -3.36 -2.94
N PHE A 90 -6.41 -4.31 -3.23
CA PHE A 90 -5.36 -4.13 -4.24
C PHE A 90 -5.95 -3.98 -5.64
N ARG A 91 -7.00 -4.76 -5.96
CA ARG A 91 -7.71 -4.65 -7.24
C ARG A 91 -8.42 -3.30 -7.37
N TYR A 92 -9.10 -2.83 -6.32
CA TYR A 92 -9.76 -1.52 -6.34
C TYR A 92 -8.75 -0.39 -6.49
N LEU A 93 -7.64 -0.44 -5.75
CA LEU A 93 -6.53 0.50 -5.87
C LEU A 93 -5.99 0.55 -7.31
N PHE A 94 -5.74 -0.61 -7.92
CA PHE A 94 -5.22 -0.69 -9.28
C PHE A 94 -6.18 -0.08 -10.32
N ASN A 95 -7.47 -0.41 -10.23
CA ASN A 95 -8.50 0.11 -11.13
C ASN A 95 -8.72 1.61 -10.96
N ASP A 96 -8.69 2.08 -9.71
CA ASP A 96 -8.88 3.49 -9.38
C ASP A 96 -7.75 4.37 -9.95
N LEU A 97 -6.51 3.88 -9.90
CA LEU A 97 -5.35 4.56 -10.52
C LEU A 97 -5.39 4.55 -12.05
N GLU A 98 -6.19 3.71 -12.71
CA GLU A 98 -6.42 3.81 -14.17
C GLU A 98 -7.17 5.08 -14.53
N LEU A 99 -8.04 5.56 -13.63
CA LEU A 99 -8.90 6.72 -13.83
C LEU A 99 -8.26 8.02 -13.28
N ARG A 100 -6.98 7.98 -12.91
CA ARG A 100 -6.29 9.11 -12.23
C ARG A 100 -6.41 10.44 -12.95
N GLU A 101 -6.28 10.47 -14.28
CA GLU A 101 -6.29 11.71 -15.04
C GLU A 101 -7.69 12.36 -15.03
N ASP A 102 -8.74 11.53 -15.09
CA ASP A 102 -10.13 11.98 -15.01
C ASP A 102 -10.48 12.54 -13.62
N PHE A 103 -9.91 11.97 -12.56
CA PHE A 103 -10.09 12.46 -11.19
C PHE A 103 -9.28 13.74 -10.93
N LEU A 104 -8.00 13.78 -11.34
CA LEU A 104 -7.15 14.96 -11.17
C LEU A 104 -7.73 16.20 -11.84
N GLY A 105 -8.34 16.05 -13.02
CA GLY A 105 -8.98 17.16 -13.73
C GLY A 105 -10.20 17.76 -13.00
N LYS A 106 -10.84 17.01 -12.11
CA LYS A 106 -12.03 17.44 -11.33
C LYS A 106 -11.66 18.03 -9.97
N LEU A 107 -10.45 17.78 -9.48
CA LEU A 107 -10.01 18.22 -8.16
C LEU A 107 -9.64 19.71 -8.15
N THR A 108 -9.87 20.35 -7.00
CA THR A 108 -9.40 21.73 -6.78
C THR A 108 -7.88 21.79 -6.89
N LYS A 109 -7.37 22.83 -7.56
CA LYS A 109 -5.93 23.05 -7.69
C LYS A 109 -5.25 23.12 -6.33
N VAL A 110 -4.07 22.53 -6.22
CA VAL A 110 -3.27 22.45 -4.98
C VAL A 110 -3.04 23.84 -4.37
N ASP A 111 -2.73 24.84 -5.19
CA ASP A 111 -2.41 26.18 -4.68
C ASP A 111 -3.61 26.86 -4.02
N VAL A 112 -4.81 26.68 -4.59
CA VAL A 112 -6.06 27.18 -4.00
C VAL A 112 -6.31 26.51 -2.66
N LEU A 113 -6.12 25.18 -2.58
CA LEU A 113 -6.33 24.44 -1.35
C LEU A 113 -5.32 24.85 -0.25
N LYS A 114 -4.07 25.11 -0.61
CA LYS A 114 -3.03 25.60 0.33
C LYS A 114 -3.40 26.96 0.91
N GLU A 115 -3.79 27.92 0.09
CA GLU A 115 -4.21 29.26 0.53
C GLU A 115 -5.43 29.20 1.46
N GLU A 116 -6.42 28.35 1.14
CA GLU A 116 -7.57 28.11 2.01
C GLU A 116 -7.17 27.53 3.37
N PHE A 117 -6.21 26.59 3.39
CA PHE A 117 -5.71 25.98 4.63
C PHE A 117 -4.97 27.01 5.48
N LEU A 118 -4.06 27.77 4.87
CA LEU A 118 -3.31 28.82 5.55
C LEU A 118 -4.25 29.87 6.13
N THR A 119 -5.24 30.32 5.37
CA THR A 119 -6.25 31.28 5.87
C THR A 119 -7.03 30.70 7.04
N THR A 120 -7.45 29.44 6.97
CA THR A 120 -8.24 28.80 8.03
C THR A 120 -7.44 28.60 9.32
N LEU A 121 -6.18 28.15 9.19
CA LEU A 121 -5.32 27.88 10.34
C LEU A 121 -4.72 29.16 10.93
N LEU A 122 -4.27 30.09 10.09
CA LEU A 122 -3.49 31.26 10.53
C LEU A 122 -4.35 32.49 10.78
N HIS A 123 -5.38 32.75 9.97
CA HIS A 123 -6.26 33.91 10.17
C HIS A 123 -7.46 33.54 11.04
N LYS A 124 -8.18 32.46 10.70
CA LYS A 124 -9.40 32.05 11.42
C LYS A 124 -9.12 31.26 12.70
N LYS A 125 -7.91 30.70 12.85
CA LYS A 125 -7.50 29.84 13.98
C LYS A 125 -8.44 28.64 14.21
N GLN A 126 -8.94 28.06 13.13
CA GLN A 126 -9.88 26.94 13.16
C GLN A 126 -9.26 25.67 12.60
N PRO A 127 -9.71 24.48 13.05
CA PRO A 127 -9.29 23.22 12.45
C PRO A 127 -9.81 23.11 11.01
N ILE A 128 -9.04 22.42 10.15
CA ILE A 128 -9.47 22.10 8.79
C ILE A 128 -10.58 21.05 8.84
N ALA A 129 -11.68 21.30 8.12
CA ALA A 129 -12.79 20.36 8.02
C ALA A 129 -12.36 19.04 7.34
N LYS A 130 -12.91 17.89 7.78
CA LYS A 130 -12.53 16.56 7.26
C LYS A 130 -12.65 16.45 5.73
N ARG A 131 -13.72 16.97 5.13
CA ARG A 131 -13.89 17.05 3.66
C ARG A 131 -12.71 17.69 2.91
N LYS A 132 -12.07 18.69 3.52
CA LYS A 132 -10.93 19.41 2.94
C LYS A 132 -9.63 18.61 3.09
N LEU A 133 -9.48 17.88 4.20
CA LEU A 133 -8.41 16.91 4.39
C LEU A 133 -8.53 15.75 3.39
N PHE A 134 -9.74 15.24 3.17
CA PHE A 134 -10.02 14.22 2.15
C PHE A 134 -9.65 14.69 0.75
N GLN A 135 -10.02 15.93 0.40
CA GLN A 135 -9.64 16.54 -0.87
C GLN A 135 -8.11 16.64 -1.02
N ALA A 136 -7.41 17.06 0.02
CA ALA A 136 -5.95 17.13 0.01
C ALA A 136 -5.32 15.73 -0.15
N ALA A 137 -5.81 14.75 0.60
CA ALA A 137 -5.36 13.37 0.53
C ALA A 137 -5.59 12.75 -0.85
N SER A 138 -6.74 13.01 -1.46
CA SER A 138 -7.07 12.58 -2.82
C SER A 138 -6.06 13.14 -3.83
N ILE A 139 -5.71 14.43 -3.74
CA ILE A 139 -4.71 15.02 -4.64
C ILE A 139 -3.34 14.35 -4.44
N VAL A 140 -2.90 14.17 -3.18
CA VAL A 140 -1.63 13.49 -2.89
C VAL A 140 -1.64 12.07 -3.45
N TYR A 141 -2.71 11.33 -3.21
CA TYR A 141 -2.89 9.97 -3.71
C TYR A 141 -2.78 9.92 -5.24
N TYR A 142 -3.62 10.63 -5.99
CA TYR A 142 -3.61 10.56 -7.46
C TYR A 142 -2.34 11.15 -8.10
N SER A 143 -1.66 12.08 -7.43
CA SER A 143 -0.40 12.67 -7.94
C SER A 143 0.84 11.82 -7.65
N SER A 144 0.88 11.11 -6.52
CA SER A 144 2.08 10.39 -6.05
C SER A 144 2.02 8.88 -6.22
N ALA A 145 0.82 8.29 -6.20
CA ALA A 145 0.65 6.86 -6.41
C ALA A 145 0.91 6.49 -7.86
N LYS A 146 1.76 5.49 -8.05
CA LYS A 146 2.18 4.96 -9.34
C LYS A 146 1.60 3.58 -9.52
N LYS A 147 0.79 3.43 -10.57
CA LYS A 147 0.07 2.20 -10.88
C LYS A 147 1.03 1.02 -11.08
N GLU A 148 2.18 1.26 -11.70
CA GLU A 148 3.23 0.25 -11.96
C GLU A 148 3.88 -0.30 -10.68
N TYR A 149 3.69 0.36 -9.54
CA TYR A 149 4.20 -0.07 -8.24
C TYR A 149 3.09 -0.63 -7.33
N ILE A 150 1.90 -0.88 -7.86
CA ILE A 150 0.85 -1.60 -7.13
C ILE A 150 1.09 -3.11 -7.25
N PHE A 151 1.15 -3.78 -6.10
CA PHE A 151 1.27 -5.23 -5.99
C PHE A 151 0.01 -5.88 -6.58
N ASN A 152 0.20 -6.62 -7.67
CA ASN A 152 -0.88 -7.31 -8.37
C ASN A 152 -0.98 -8.77 -7.92
N ARG A 153 -2.00 -9.49 -8.38
CA ARG A 153 -2.16 -10.93 -8.06
C ARG A 153 -0.93 -11.74 -8.43
N PHE A 154 -0.27 -11.39 -9.53
CA PHE A 154 0.97 -12.00 -9.96
C PHE A 154 1.91 -10.87 -10.35
N VAL A 155 3.08 -10.84 -9.72
CA VAL A 155 4.14 -9.87 -9.99
C VAL A 155 5.36 -10.65 -10.42
N GLN A 156 5.73 -10.50 -11.69
CA GLN A 156 6.94 -11.11 -12.22
C GLN A 156 8.11 -10.16 -12.05
N GLY A 157 9.20 -10.67 -11.48
CA GLY A 157 10.49 -9.99 -11.43
C GLY A 157 11.19 -9.97 -12.78
N LYS A 158 12.33 -9.27 -12.82
CA LYS A 158 13.20 -9.25 -14.00
C LYS A 158 13.97 -10.56 -14.13
N ILE A 159 14.27 -10.95 -15.36
CA ILE A 159 15.23 -12.02 -15.64
C ILE A 159 16.62 -11.45 -15.38
N ILE A 160 17.37 -12.08 -14.49
CA ILE A 160 18.72 -11.69 -14.08
C ILE A 160 19.69 -12.87 -14.25
N GLU A 161 20.98 -12.61 -14.34
CA GLU A 161 21.98 -13.68 -14.32
C GLU A 161 21.93 -14.39 -12.97
N ALA A 162 21.97 -15.72 -12.99
CA ALA A 162 22.00 -16.50 -11.77
C ALA A 162 23.41 -16.48 -11.16
N SER A 163 23.51 -16.82 -9.87
CA SER A 163 24.80 -17.04 -9.24
C SER A 163 25.59 -18.14 -9.97
N LYS A 164 26.93 -18.09 -9.88
CA LYS A 164 27.80 -19.05 -10.58
C LYS A 164 27.55 -20.51 -10.16
N ASP A 165 27.00 -20.70 -8.97
CA ASP A 165 26.72 -22.01 -8.39
C ASP A 165 25.30 -22.50 -8.71
N ALA A 166 24.48 -21.70 -9.40
CA ALA A 166 23.13 -22.08 -9.80
C ALA A 166 23.14 -23.00 -11.03
N PRO A 167 22.17 -23.93 -11.14
CA PRO A 167 22.10 -24.88 -12.25
C PRO A 167 21.73 -24.23 -13.60
N GLY A 168 21.17 -23.01 -13.58
CA GLY A 168 20.74 -22.28 -14.77
C GLY A 168 21.51 -20.98 -14.97
N LYS A 169 21.63 -20.52 -16.22
CA LYS A 169 22.29 -19.24 -16.55
C LYS A 169 21.52 -18.02 -16.06
N TYR A 170 20.19 -18.12 -16.02
CA TYR A 170 19.30 -17.02 -15.66
C TYR A 170 18.38 -17.42 -14.52
N LEU A 171 18.07 -16.46 -13.66
CA LEU A 171 17.10 -16.53 -12.59
C LEU A 171 15.92 -15.61 -12.94
N VAL A 172 14.71 -16.10 -12.69
CA VAL A 172 13.49 -15.31 -12.68
C VAL A 172 12.81 -15.53 -11.34
N SER A 173 12.28 -14.45 -10.75
CA SER A 173 11.48 -14.53 -9.54
C SER A 173 10.08 -14.03 -9.82
N TRP A 174 9.14 -14.40 -8.95
CA TRP A 174 7.79 -13.89 -8.96
C TRP A 174 7.26 -13.87 -7.52
N SER A 175 6.31 -12.98 -7.26
CA SER A 175 5.44 -13.03 -6.09
C SER A 175 3.99 -13.10 -6.55
N PHE A 176 3.10 -13.59 -5.70
CA PHE A 176 1.68 -13.65 -6.01
C PHE A 176 0.85 -13.54 -4.75
N TYR A 177 -0.31 -12.91 -4.88
CA TYR A 177 -1.27 -12.83 -3.80
C TYR A 177 -2.17 -14.07 -3.80
N GLU A 178 -2.02 -14.93 -2.80
CA GLU A 178 -2.87 -16.09 -2.59
C GLU A 178 -4.23 -15.67 -2.02
N VAL A 179 -5.21 -15.55 -2.91
CA VAL A 179 -6.57 -15.07 -2.58
C VAL A 179 -7.29 -15.97 -1.57
N THR A 180 -6.99 -17.27 -1.53
CA THR A 180 -7.67 -18.23 -0.65
C THR A 180 -7.35 -18.00 0.83
N HIS A 181 -6.09 -17.67 1.15
CA HIS A 181 -5.61 -17.41 2.51
C HIS A 181 -5.31 -15.92 2.77
N ASN A 182 -5.66 -15.08 1.80
CA ASN A 182 -5.38 -13.65 1.80
C ASN A 182 -3.91 -13.27 2.07
N ARG A 183 -2.94 -14.00 1.51
CA ARG A 183 -1.50 -13.79 1.80
C ARG A 183 -0.72 -13.35 0.54
N PRO A 184 0.11 -12.30 0.62
CA PRO A 184 1.00 -11.86 -0.46
C PRO A 184 2.27 -12.72 -0.62
#